data_AF-A0A0V8SNK4-F1
#
_entry.id   AF-A0A0V8SNK4-F1
#
_cell.length_a   1.000
_cell.length_b   1.000
_cell.length_c   1.000
_cell.angle_alpha   90.00
_cell.angle_beta   90.00
_cell.angle_gamma   90.00
#
_symmetry.space_group_name_H-M   'P 1'
#
loop_
_entity.id
_entity.type
_entity.pdbx_description
1 polymer ?
#
loop_
_entity_poly.entity_id
_entity_poly.type
_entity_poly.pdbx_seq_one_letter_code
_entity_poly.pdbx_strand_id
1 'polypeptide(L)'
;MAGVTLPTTPPARTDLGGPAYASWLARVLAFAMDSGLLALAVWLAAPGAAVPAPWPGLPSWGAGDDAARGPAAWTVAAVLVVQLALQAWTGATIGKRAVGVVVLDDRTGRPLGMLRTLWRQLLHLLDAILLVGYLRPVWHAQRRTFADSLARSVAVSDPWPTAWRPVDQRSTRVAQAVAATLGVAGLLGGLVQSGGATNRTVAQVPCVLEDGSPDGLVARVEVDEPRVWQMRLGIRRDVTSAPGTVRVVWTALPGSGWSEDVDVTASLTPNDGEARGLTQQGEGVGRLTAGVEAAVEVARPVAGPGSLDVRSRVDLAQGTVECSADLTLTVADLAGTSA
;
A
#
# COMPACT_ATOMS: atom_id res chain seq x y z
N MET A 1 3.48 -58.18 -34.78
CA MET A 1 3.11 -57.13 -33.81
C MET A 1 4.34 -56.85 -32.96
N ALA A 2 5.09 -55.79 -33.27
CA ALA A 2 6.26 -55.38 -32.50
C ALA A 2 5.82 -54.32 -31.47
N GLY A 3 5.96 -54.63 -30.19
CA GLY A 3 5.66 -53.71 -29.10
C GLY A 3 6.76 -52.67 -28.98
N VAL A 4 6.40 -51.39 -29.13
CA VAL A 4 7.27 -50.25 -28.85
C VAL A 4 7.37 -50.10 -27.33
N THR A 5 8.51 -50.45 -26.75
CA THR A 5 8.86 -50.10 -25.37
C THR A 5 9.34 -48.65 -25.35
N LEU A 6 8.59 -47.77 -24.68
CA LEU A 6 9.03 -46.41 -24.41
C LEU A 6 10.30 -46.43 -23.54
N PRO A 7 11.29 -45.56 -23.79
CA PRO A 7 12.45 -45.46 -22.92
C PRO A 7 12.00 -44.92 -21.56
N THR A 8 12.03 -45.78 -20.55
CA THR A 8 11.98 -45.37 -19.14
C THR A 8 13.15 -44.43 -18.88
N THR A 9 12.85 -43.17 -18.59
CA THR A 9 13.85 -42.21 -18.10
C THR A 9 14.53 -42.82 -16.88
N PRO A 10 15.86 -43.03 -16.88
CA PRO A 10 16.52 -43.51 -15.68
C PRO A 10 16.33 -42.47 -14.57
N PRO A 11 16.12 -42.89 -13.31
CA PRO A 11 16.14 -41.94 -12.19
C PRO A 11 17.44 -41.15 -12.25
N ALA A 12 17.36 -39.83 -12.11
CA ALA A 12 18.52 -38.95 -12.09
C ALA A 12 19.56 -39.54 -11.13
N ARG A 13 20.65 -40.05 -11.71
CA ARG A 13 21.71 -40.71 -10.96
C ARG A 13 22.31 -39.67 -10.01
N THR A 14 22.14 -39.92 -8.72
CA THR A 14 22.79 -39.24 -7.61
C THR A 14 24.29 -39.48 -7.75
N ASP A 15 25.04 -38.49 -8.24
CA ASP A 15 26.51 -38.57 -8.27
C ASP A 15 27.13 -37.46 -7.39
N LEU A 16 27.84 -37.94 -6.37
CA LEU A 16 29.06 -37.39 -5.76
C LEU A 16 28.95 -36.14 -4.85
N GLY A 17 28.60 -36.39 -3.57
CA GLY A 17 29.19 -35.74 -2.38
C GLY A 17 29.03 -34.24 -2.14
N GLY A 18 28.51 -33.46 -3.09
CA GLY A 18 28.25 -32.03 -2.96
C GLY A 18 26.83 -31.73 -2.44
N PRO A 19 26.60 -30.57 -1.79
CA PRO A 19 25.26 -30.17 -1.37
C PRO A 19 24.37 -29.93 -2.60
N ALA A 20 23.16 -30.48 -2.60
CA ALA A 20 22.19 -30.26 -3.66
C ALA A 20 21.82 -28.78 -3.74
N TYR A 21 21.94 -28.13 -4.90
CA TYR A 21 21.58 -26.72 -5.05
C TYR A 21 20.06 -26.52 -5.02
N ALA A 22 19.61 -25.50 -4.30
CA ALA A 22 18.19 -25.15 -4.21
C ALA A 22 17.59 -24.87 -5.59
N SER A 23 16.45 -25.49 -5.88
CA SER A 23 15.72 -25.27 -7.13
C SER A 23 15.22 -23.83 -7.24
N TRP A 24 14.97 -23.37 -8.47
CA TRP A 24 14.39 -22.05 -8.70
C TRP A 24 13.05 -21.88 -7.98
N LEU A 25 12.16 -22.88 -8.08
CA LEU A 25 10.86 -22.83 -7.40
C LEU A 25 10.99 -22.79 -5.88
N ALA A 26 11.92 -23.54 -5.28
CA ALA A 26 12.15 -23.48 -3.83
C ALA A 26 12.59 -22.06 -3.38
N ARG A 27 13.41 -21.37 -4.20
CA ARG A 27 13.79 -19.98 -3.94
C ARG A 27 12.61 -19.02 -4.06
N VAL A 28 11.75 -19.22 -5.06
CA VAL A 28 10.51 -18.43 -5.24
C VAL A 28 9.56 -18.64 -4.05
N LEU A 29 9.36 -19.88 -3.62
CA LEU A 29 8.51 -20.20 -2.46
C LEU A 29 9.08 -19.62 -1.16
N ALA A 30 10.40 -19.70 -0.95
CA ALA A 30 11.06 -19.06 0.18
C ALA A 30 10.80 -17.54 0.20
N PHE A 31 10.94 -16.90 -0.96
CA PHE A 31 10.71 -15.48 -1.13
C PHE A 31 9.24 -15.11 -0.88
N ALA A 32 8.29 -15.84 -1.47
CA ALA A 32 6.87 -15.63 -1.22
C ALA A 32 6.53 -15.80 0.27
N MET A 33 7.14 -16.78 0.94
CA MET A 33 6.95 -17.00 2.37
C MET A 33 7.47 -15.84 3.23
N ASP A 34 8.69 -15.39 2.98
CA ASP A 34 9.28 -14.24 3.66
C ASP A 34 8.44 -12.96 3.44
N SER A 35 7.93 -12.77 2.22
CA SER A 35 7.07 -11.65 1.85
C SER A 35 5.72 -11.71 2.56
N GLY A 36 5.11 -12.89 2.65
CA GLY A 36 3.86 -13.12 3.38
C GLY A 36 4.00 -12.84 4.87
N LEU A 37 5.09 -13.29 5.49
CA LEU A 37 5.35 -13.02 6.91
C LEU A 37 5.55 -11.52 7.18
N LEU A 38 6.25 -10.80 6.30
CA LEU A 38 6.36 -9.35 6.38
C LEU A 38 4.99 -8.68 6.21
N ALA A 39 4.22 -9.09 5.20
CA ALA A 39 2.87 -8.58 4.95
C ALA A 39 1.97 -8.77 6.17
N LEU A 40 2.01 -9.94 6.80
CA LEU A 40 1.26 -10.22 8.02
C LEU A 40 1.69 -9.33 9.18
N ALA A 41 2.99 -9.12 9.37
CA ALA A 41 3.50 -8.27 10.46
C ALA A 41 3.10 -6.80 10.27
N VAL A 42 3.27 -6.25 9.06
CA VAL A 42 2.84 -4.88 8.72
C VAL A 42 1.32 -4.76 8.87
N TRP A 43 0.57 -5.76 8.42
CA TRP A 43 -0.86 -5.79 8.62
C TRP A 43 -1.20 -5.76 10.12
N LEU A 44 -0.62 -6.60 10.97
CA LEU A 44 -0.94 -6.57 12.40
C LEU A 44 -0.54 -5.26 13.10
N ALA A 45 0.60 -4.68 12.75
CA ALA A 45 1.19 -3.55 13.48
C ALA A 45 0.82 -2.16 12.94
N ALA A 46 0.46 -2.05 11.65
CA ALA A 46 0.18 -0.78 10.98
C ALA A 46 -1.12 -0.85 10.16
N PRO A 47 -2.28 -0.63 10.81
CA PRO A 47 -3.56 -0.53 10.11
C PRO A 47 -3.55 0.57 9.04
N GLY A 48 -4.18 0.33 7.89
CA GLY A 48 -4.18 1.25 6.73
C GLY A 48 -2.89 1.31 5.90
N ALA A 49 -1.76 0.78 6.38
CA ALA A 49 -0.50 0.85 5.63
C ALA A 49 -0.47 -0.15 4.46
N ALA A 50 0.10 0.29 3.34
CA ALA A 50 0.49 -0.58 2.25
C ALA A 50 1.69 -1.44 2.67
N VAL A 51 1.75 -2.66 2.14
CA VAL A 51 2.91 -3.54 2.37
C VAL A 51 3.96 -3.20 1.31
N PRO A 52 5.16 -2.73 1.72
CA PRO A 52 6.20 -2.42 0.75
C PRO A 52 6.67 -3.69 0.05
N ALA A 53 7.15 -3.53 -1.19
CA ALA A 53 7.84 -4.62 -1.87
C ALA A 53 9.06 -5.03 -1.03
N PRO A 54 9.21 -6.31 -0.66
CA PRO A 54 10.31 -6.75 0.18
C PRO A 54 11.67 -6.77 -0.53
N TRP A 55 11.73 -6.44 -1.83
CA TRP A 55 12.98 -6.44 -2.60
C TRP A 55 13.02 -5.32 -3.65
N PRO A 56 14.19 -4.69 -3.90
CA PRO A 56 14.37 -3.74 -4.99
C PRO A 56 13.86 -4.28 -6.34
N GLY A 57 12.99 -3.50 -6.98
CA GLY A 57 12.50 -3.75 -8.34
C GLY A 57 11.26 -4.64 -8.47
N LEU A 58 10.68 -5.11 -7.37
CA LEU A 58 9.33 -5.69 -7.38
C LEU A 58 8.28 -4.62 -7.02
N PRO A 59 7.07 -4.69 -7.61
CA PRO A 59 5.98 -3.79 -7.24
C PRO A 59 5.52 -4.07 -5.80
N SER A 60 5.20 -3.01 -5.04
CA SER A 60 4.56 -3.12 -3.74
C SER A 60 3.16 -3.72 -3.88
N TRP A 61 2.71 -4.44 -2.85
CA TRP A 61 1.37 -5.00 -2.85
C TRP A 61 0.45 -4.06 -2.06
N GLY A 62 -0.46 -3.40 -2.78
CA GLY A 62 -1.44 -2.46 -2.22
C GLY A 62 -1.28 -1.03 -2.77
N ALA A 63 -2.40 -0.32 -2.83
CA ALA A 63 -2.47 1.09 -3.19
C ALA A 63 -2.36 1.94 -1.92
N GLY A 64 -1.21 2.58 -1.70
CA GLY A 64 -1.04 3.53 -0.60
C GLY A 64 0.41 3.98 -0.45
N ASP A 65 0.66 5.28 -0.67
CA ASP A 65 1.99 5.91 -0.59
C ASP A 65 2.51 6.09 0.86
N ASP A 66 1.77 5.58 1.85
CA ASP A 66 2.04 5.78 3.28
C ASP A 66 3.01 4.75 3.88
N ALA A 67 3.42 3.71 3.13
CA ALA A 67 4.37 2.70 3.63
C ALA A 67 5.72 3.32 4.08
N ALA A 68 6.04 4.52 3.61
CA ALA A 68 7.26 5.25 3.93
C ALA A 68 7.17 6.11 5.21
N ARG A 69 6.01 6.24 5.86
CA ARG A 69 5.81 7.12 7.03
C ARG A 69 5.09 6.39 8.18
N GLY A 70 5.49 6.65 9.43
CA GLY A 70 4.78 6.17 10.63
C GLY A 70 5.11 4.72 11.07
N PRO A 71 4.22 4.07 11.86
CA PRO A 71 4.45 2.76 12.49
C PRO A 71 4.77 1.61 11.51
N ALA A 72 4.32 1.73 10.26
CA ALA A 72 4.62 0.77 9.20
C ALA A 72 6.11 0.71 8.89
N ALA A 73 6.78 1.87 8.77
CA ALA A 73 8.20 1.95 8.44
C ALA A 73 9.05 1.27 9.52
N TRP A 74 8.75 1.49 10.81
CA TRP A 74 9.44 0.83 11.91
C TRP A 74 9.22 -0.68 11.94
N THR A 75 7.98 -1.12 11.66
CA THR A 75 7.66 -2.56 11.59
C THR A 75 8.44 -3.23 10.46
N VAL A 76 8.45 -2.62 9.27
CA VAL A 76 9.21 -3.11 8.12
C VAL A 76 10.70 -3.17 8.45
N ALA A 77 11.26 -2.09 8.99
CA ALA A 77 12.67 -2.04 9.38
C ALA A 77 13.02 -3.15 10.39
N ALA A 78 12.20 -3.34 11.43
CA ALA A 78 12.41 -4.37 12.44
C ALA A 78 12.41 -5.78 11.82
N VAL A 79 11.40 -6.10 11.00
CA VAL A 79 11.30 -7.42 10.34
C VAL A 79 12.47 -7.65 9.38
N LEU A 80 12.84 -6.64 8.58
CA LEU A 80 13.97 -6.74 7.67
C LEU A 80 15.30 -6.94 8.43
N VAL A 81 15.51 -6.22 9.53
CA VAL A 81 16.70 -6.40 10.38
C VAL A 81 16.76 -7.81 10.95
N VAL A 82 15.66 -8.34 11.48
CA VAL A 82 15.58 -9.72 11.99
C VAL A 82 15.87 -10.74 10.89
N GLN A 83 15.26 -10.58 9.72
CA GLN A 83 15.45 -11.49 8.58
C GLN A 83 16.89 -11.44 8.05
N LEU A 84 17.49 -10.24 7.95
CA LEU A 84 18.89 -10.06 7.56
C LEU A 84 19.84 -10.70 8.58
N ALA A 85 19.60 -10.49 9.87
CA ALA A 85 20.35 -11.09 10.96
C ALA A 85 20.29 -12.63 10.91
N LEU A 86 19.09 -13.19 10.77
CA LEU A 86 18.90 -14.63 10.62
C LEU A 86 19.65 -15.17 9.40
N GLN A 87 19.51 -14.53 8.25
CA GLN A 87 20.21 -14.96 7.04
C GLN A 87 21.74 -14.82 7.16
N ALA A 88 22.22 -13.76 7.81
CA ALA A 88 23.64 -13.51 8.00
C ALA A 88 24.32 -14.56 8.86
N TRP A 89 23.70 -14.92 10.00
CA TRP A 89 24.32 -15.80 10.99
C TRP A 89 23.98 -17.28 10.80
N THR A 90 22.90 -17.59 10.10
CA THR A 90 22.44 -18.98 9.92
C THR A 90 22.33 -19.41 8.47
N GLY A 91 22.46 -18.49 7.52
CA GLY A 91 22.31 -18.73 6.10
C GLY A 91 20.85 -18.73 5.62
N ALA A 92 19.86 -18.69 6.52
CA ALA A 92 18.45 -18.77 6.15
C ALA A 92 17.56 -17.81 6.93
N THR A 93 16.63 -17.16 6.21
CA THR A 93 15.46 -16.46 6.74
C THR A 93 14.38 -17.46 7.19
N ILE A 94 13.32 -16.99 7.85
CA ILE A 94 12.22 -17.87 8.29
C ILE A 94 11.59 -18.61 7.10
N GLY A 95 11.30 -17.92 5.99
CA GLY A 95 10.72 -18.51 4.79
C GLY A 95 11.67 -19.47 4.08
N LYS A 96 12.97 -19.14 3.99
CA LYS A 96 13.99 -20.08 3.48
C LYS A 96 14.06 -21.35 4.32
N ARG A 97 14.04 -21.23 5.65
CA ARG A 97 14.00 -22.41 6.55
C ARG A 97 12.71 -23.22 6.37
N ALA A 98 11.58 -22.55 6.15
CA ALA A 98 10.29 -23.19 5.93
C ALA A 98 10.32 -24.16 4.74
N VAL A 99 11.08 -23.82 3.69
CA VAL A 99 11.21 -24.62 2.46
C VAL A 99 12.55 -25.35 2.31
N GLY A 100 13.39 -25.37 3.36
CA GLY A 100 14.66 -26.10 3.37
C GLY A 100 15.75 -25.49 2.48
N VAL A 101 15.81 -24.17 2.36
CA VAL A 101 16.84 -23.44 1.62
C VAL A 101 17.80 -22.77 2.59
N VAL A 102 19.10 -22.86 2.31
CA VAL A 102 20.16 -22.15 3.05
C VAL A 102 21.10 -21.50 2.04
N VAL A 103 21.52 -20.26 2.32
CA VAL A 103 22.54 -19.54 1.56
C VAL A 103 23.86 -19.57 2.30
N LEU A 104 24.88 -20.06 1.63
CA LEU A 104 26.22 -20.25 2.18
C LEU A 104 27.26 -19.59 1.26
N ASP A 105 28.42 -19.31 1.84
CA ASP A 105 29.61 -19.03 1.07
C ASP A 105 30.04 -20.26 0.27
N ASP A 106 30.38 -20.05 -1.00
CA ASP A 106 30.62 -21.13 -1.96
C ASP A 106 31.92 -21.91 -1.75
N ARG A 107 32.86 -21.39 -0.95
CA ARG A 107 34.14 -22.03 -0.64
C ARG A 107 34.16 -22.66 0.73
N THR A 108 33.64 -21.94 1.72
CA THR A 108 33.72 -22.32 3.14
C THR A 108 32.50 -23.10 3.60
N GLY A 109 31.37 -23.04 2.88
CA GLY A 109 30.12 -23.67 3.28
C GLY A 109 29.51 -23.08 4.56
N ARG A 110 29.96 -21.90 4.98
CA ARG A 110 29.47 -21.20 6.17
C ARG A 110 28.49 -20.08 5.79
N PRO A 111 27.61 -19.65 6.72
CA PRO A 111 26.82 -18.44 6.53
C PRO A 111 27.70 -17.23 6.16
N LEU A 112 27.16 -16.34 5.32
CA LEU A 112 27.93 -15.24 4.72
C LEU A 112 28.39 -14.18 5.73
N GLY A 113 27.74 -14.09 6.89
CA GLY A 113 27.89 -12.96 7.81
C GLY A 113 27.12 -11.71 7.35
N MET A 114 27.07 -10.68 8.20
CA MET A 114 26.19 -9.52 8.00
C MET A 114 26.57 -8.70 6.76
N LEU A 115 27.84 -8.29 6.64
CA LEU A 115 28.29 -7.41 5.55
C LEU A 115 28.09 -8.03 4.17
N ARG A 116 28.45 -9.31 3.99
CA ARG A 116 28.27 -10.00 2.72
C ARG A 116 26.81 -10.31 2.43
N THR A 117 25.99 -10.52 3.46
CA THR A 117 24.54 -10.65 3.28
C THR A 117 23.96 -9.34 2.77
N LEU A 118 24.29 -8.20 3.38
CA LEU A 118 23.86 -6.88 2.91
C LEU A 118 24.36 -6.59 1.50
N TRP A 119 25.64 -6.86 1.22
CA TRP A 119 26.20 -6.67 -0.11
C TRP A 119 25.46 -7.50 -1.17
N ARG A 120 25.13 -8.75 -0.85
CA ARG A 120 24.32 -9.60 -1.72
C ARG A 120 22.93 -9.01 -1.99
N GLN A 121 22.29 -8.39 -0.99
CA GLN A 121 21.01 -7.70 -1.18
C GLN A 121 21.12 -6.56 -2.18
N LEU A 122 22.16 -5.72 -2.05
CA LEU A 122 22.42 -4.62 -2.97
C LEU A 122 22.70 -5.14 -4.40
N LEU A 123 23.47 -6.21 -4.53
CA LEU A 123 23.77 -6.82 -5.82
C LEU A 123 22.54 -7.39 -6.53
N HIS A 124 21.49 -7.78 -5.80
CA HIS A 124 20.26 -8.22 -6.42
C HIS A 124 19.51 -7.08 -7.14
N LEU A 125 19.88 -5.81 -6.95
CA LEU A 125 19.43 -4.71 -7.81
C LEU A 125 19.85 -4.94 -9.27
N LEU A 126 20.99 -5.58 -9.51
CA LEU A 126 21.40 -5.97 -10.86
C LEU A 126 20.47 -7.04 -11.45
N ASP A 127 20.05 -8.01 -10.63
CA ASP A 127 19.07 -9.01 -11.06
C ASP A 127 17.72 -8.36 -11.38
N ALA A 128 17.33 -7.32 -10.63
CA ALA A 128 16.12 -6.55 -10.87
C ALA A 128 16.16 -5.72 -12.15
N ILE A 129 17.27 -5.02 -12.41
CA ILE A 129 17.46 -4.24 -13.64
C ILE A 129 17.44 -5.14 -14.87
N LEU A 130 18.09 -6.31 -14.78
CA LEU A 130 18.23 -7.20 -15.93
C LEU A 130 17.05 -8.17 -16.09
N LEU A 131 16.23 -8.38 -15.06
CA LEU A 131 15.11 -9.34 -14.90
C LEU A 131 15.49 -10.81 -15.12
N VAL A 132 16.25 -11.12 -16.17
CA VAL A 132 16.84 -12.42 -16.49
C VAL A 132 17.72 -12.94 -15.34
N GLY A 133 18.26 -12.06 -14.50
CA GLY A 133 19.03 -12.44 -13.31
C GLY A 133 18.26 -13.34 -12.35
N TYR A 134 16.94 -13.11 -12.21
CA TYR A 134 16.06 -13.96 -11.39
C TYR A 134 15.76 -15.33 -12.01
N LEU A 135 15.84 -15.45 -13.34
CA LEU A 135 15.62 -16.72 -14.04
C LEU A 135 16.91 -17.53 -14.20
N ARG A 136 18.08 -16.88 -14.10
CA ARG A 136 19.41 -17.51 -14.21
C ARG A 136 19.59 -18.82 -13.44
N PRO A 137 19.04 -19.00 -12.21
CA PRO A 137 19.12 -20.27 -11.50
C PRO A 137 18.51 -21.48 -12.22
N VAL A 138 17.67 -21.29 -13.24
CA VAL A 138 17.06 -22.37 -14.01
C VAL A 138 18.10 -23.10 -14.88
N TRP A 139 19.06 -22.38 -15.48
CA TRP A 139 20.05 -22.96 -16.40
C TRP A 139 21.49 -22.90 -15.89
N HIS A 140 21.80 -22.09 -14.86
CA HIS A 140 23.15 -22.01 -14.32
C HIS A 140 23.53 -23.32 -13.59
N ALA A 141 24.73 -23.86 -13.84
CA ALA A 141 25.20 -25.14 -13.29
C ALA A 141 25.07 -25.22 -11.75
N GLN A 142 25.38 -24.14 -11.05
CA GLN A 142 25.23 -24.03 -9.59
C GLN A 142 23.97 -23.25 -9.14
N ARG A 143 23.02 -23.05 -10.06
CA ARG A 143 21.75 -22.34 -9.84
C ARG A 143 21.91 -20.93 -9.23
N ARG A 144 22.90 -20.14 -9.67
CA ARG A 144 23.21 -18.82 -9.09
C ARG A 144 22.52 -17.68 -9.83
N THR A 145 22.08 -16.66 -9.09
CA THR A 145 21.76 -15.31 -9.63
C THR A 145 23.04 -14.53 -9.93
N PHE A 146 22.96 -13.34 -10.53
CA PHE A 146 24.17 -12.50 -10.68
C PHE A 146 24.68 -12.04 -9.32
N ALA A 147 23.77 -11.71 -8.40
CA ALA A 147 24.13 -11.37 -7.03
C ALA A 147 24.85 -12.52 -6.32
N ASP A 148 24.36 -13.76 -6.47
CA ASP A 148 25.02 -14.93 -5.85
C ASP A 148 26.43 -15.15 -6.41
N SER A 149 26.64 -14.91 -7.71
CA SER A 149 27.97 -14.99 -8.32
C SER A 149 28.93 -13.93 -7.76
N LEU A 150 28.50 -12.67 -7.71
CA LEU A 150 29.33 -11.55 -7.24
C LEU A 150 29.56 -11.59 -5.72
N ALA A 151 28.57 -12.05 -4.96
CA ALA A 151 28.68 -12.22 -3.52
C ALA A 151 29.43 -13.50 -3.10
N ARG A 152 29.83 -14.35 -4.07
CA ARG A 152 30.42 -15.68 -3.84
C ARG A 152 29.57 -16.54 -2.91
N SER A 153 28.29 -16.64 -3.23
CA SER A 153 27.32 -17.43 -2.47
C SER A 153 26.64 -18.47 -3.34
N VAL A 154 26.14 -19.51 -2.67
CA VAL A 154 25.31 -20.56 -3.26
C VAL A 154 24.11 -20.81 -2.36
N ALA A 155 22.94 -21.05 -2.94
CA ALA A 155 21.80 -21.54 -2.18
C ALA A 155 21.66 -23.05 -2.38
N VAL A 156 21.62 -23.76 -1.26
CA VAL A 156 21.56 -25.22 -1.18
C VAL A 156 20.24 -25.66 -0.56
N SER A 157 19.78 -26.83 -0.97
CA SER A 157 18.70 -27.57 -0.33
C SER A 157 19.28 -28.33 0.85
N ASP A 158 19.43 -27.63 1.97
CA ASP A 158 19.84 -28.22 3.24
C ASP A 158 18.79 -27.81 4.28
N PRO A 159 18.05 -28.77 4.87
CA PRO A 159 17.07 -28.43 5.88
C PRO A 159 17.72 -27.83 7.15
N TRP A 160 18.99 -28.14 7.45
CA TRP A 160 19.66 -27.71 8.68
C TRP A 160 21.19 -27.65 8.53
N PRO A 161 21.84 -26.46 8.62
CA PRO A 161 23.29 -26.42 8.77
C PRO A 161 23.68 -27.29 9.95
N THR A 162 24.74 -28.10 9.82
CA THR A 162 25.15 -29.12 10.82
C THR A 162 25.22 -28.60 12.26
N ALA A 163 25.52 -27.32 12.45
CA ALA A 163 25.54 -26.63 13.74
C ALA A 163 24.18 -26.57 14.49
N TRP A 164 23.05 -26.81 13.80
CA TRP A 164 21.69 -26.67 14.35
C TRP A 164 20.92 -28.00 14.42
N ARG A 165 21.60 -29.13 14.23
CA ARG A 165 21.03 -30.49 14.34
C ARG A 165 20.49 -30.94 15.72
N PRO A 166 20.71 -30.27 16.87
CA PRO A 166 20.13 -30.73 18.14
C PRO A 166 18.60 -30.61 18.27
N VAL A 167 17.89 -30.05 17.28
CA VAL A 167 16.43 -29.85 17.34
C VAL A 167 15.70 -31.07 16.78
N ASP A 168 14.74 -31.63 17.54
CA ASP A 168 13.88 -32.74 17.10
C ASP A 168 13.15 -32.41 15.79
N GLN A 169 13.24 -33.30 14.81
CA GLN A 169 12.62 -33.17 13.49
C GLN A 169 11.10 -32.96 13.56
N ARG A 170 10.38 -33.50 14.55
CA ARG A 170 8.93 -33.26 14.67
C ARG A 170 8.61 -31.79 14.90
N SER A 171 9.32 -31.14 15.82
CA SER A 171 9.19 -29.71 16.11
C SER A 171 9.48 -28.86 14.88
N THR A 172 10.41 -29.31 14.02
CA THR A 172 10.73 -28.60 12.77
C THR A 172 9.58 -28.63 11.76
N ARG A 173 8.88 -29.76 11.59
CA ARG A 173 7.75 -29.85 10.66
C ARG A 173 6.57 -29.00 11.10
N VAL A 174 6.28 -28.96 12.40
CA VAL A 174 5.23 -28.09 12.97
C VAL A 174 5.60 -26.62 12.74
N ALA A 175 6.84 -26.22 13.06
CA ALA A 175 7.30 -24.85 12.83
C ALA A 175 7.24 -24.46 11.34
N GLN A 176 7.61 -25.36 10.42
CA GLN A 176 7.49 -25.17 8.99
C GLN A 176 6.04 -24.99 8.54
N ALA A 177 5.12 -25.83 9.04
CA ALA A 177 3.69 -25.73 8.73
C ALA A 177 3.06 -24.43 9.26
N VAL A 178 3.44 -24.01 10.48
CA VAL A 178 3.00 -22.73 11.06
C VAL A 178 3.54 -21.57 10.23
N ALA A 179 4.84 -21.54 9.93
CA ALA A 179 5.42 -20.50 9.08
C ALA A 179 4.75 -20.45 7.70
N ALA A 180 4.47 -21.62 7.11
CA ALA A 180 3.77 -21.74 5.84
C ALA A 180 2.36 -21.14 5.90
N THR A 181 1.61 -21.51 6.93
CA THR A 181 0.24 -21.02 7.16
C THR A 181 0.23 -19.51 7.37
N LEU A 182 1.12 -18.98 8.20
CA LEU A 182 1.23 -17.55 8.46
C LEU A 182 1.67 -16.77 7.23
N GLY A 183 2.63 -17.29 6.47
CA GLY A 183 3.05 -16.65 5.21
C GLY A 183 1.90 -16.60 4.21
N VAL A 184 1.20 -17.71 3.98
CA VAL A 184 0.01 -17.74 3.11
C VAL A 184 -1.08 -16.81 3.63
N ALA A 185 -1.37 -16.81 4.93
CA ALA A 185 -2.33 -15.91 5.55
C ALA A 185 -1.94 -14.44 5.37
N GLY A 186 -0.65 -14.10 5.41
CA GLY A 186 -0.15 -12.76 5.14
C GLY A 186 -0.24 -12.36 3.67
N LEU A 187 0.08 -13.27 2.74
CA LEU A 187 -0.10 -13.06 1.30
C LEU A 187 -1.59 -12.83 0.97
N LEU A 188 -2.48 -13.68 1.51
CA LEU A 188 -3.92 -13.53 1.37
C LEU A 188 -4.43 -12.30 2.11
N GLY A 189 -3.93 -11.99 3.30
CA GLY A 189 -4.32 -10.80 4.07
C GLY A 189 -3.93 -9.49 3.37
N GLY A 190 -2.83 -9.50 2.61
CA GLY A 190 -2.45 -8.41 1.71
C GLY A 190 -3.37 -8.30 0.49
N LEU A 191 -3.84 -9.43 -0.05
CA LEU A 191 -4.81 -9.48 -1.17
C LEU A 191 -6.25 -9.22 -0.74
N VAL A 192 -6.59 -9.47 0.54
CA VAL A 192 -7.92 -9.35 1.15
C VAL A 192 -7.99 -8.14 2.08
N GLN A 193 -7.14 -7.12 1.88
CA GLN A 193 -7.52 -5.78 2.32
C GLN A 193 -8.75 -5.35 1.50
N SER A 194 -9.94 -5.73 1.98
CA SER A 194 -11.16 -5.04 1.60
C SER A 194 -11.18 -3.76 2.43
N GLY A 195 -10.79 -2.69 1.78
CA GLY A 195 -11.05 -1.34 2.22
C GLY A 195 -11.79 -0.62 1.10
N GLY A 196 -12.68 0.28 1.48
CA GLY A 196 -13.37 1.14 0.54
C GLY A 196 -13.22 2.57 1.01
N ALA A 197 -13.08 3.48 0.04
CA ALA A 197 -13.33 4.88 0.26
C ALA A 197 -14.73 5.18 -0.30
N THR A 198 -15.58 5.77 0.52
CA THR A 198 -16.85 6.33 0.05
C THR A 198 -16.92 7.76 0.54
N ASN A 199 -17.24 8.71 -0.32
CA ASN A 199 -17.53 10.06 0.13
C ASN A 199 -18.96 10.10 0.65
N ARG A 200 -19.15 10.76 1.80
CA ARG A 200 -20.46 11.03 2.37
C ARG A 200 -20.59 12.52 2.58
N THR A 201 -21.64 13.11 2.02
CA THR A 201 -22.04 14.48 2.35
C THR A 201 -22.56 14.50 3.79
N VAL A 202 -21.90 15.25 4.66
CA VAL A 202 -22.21 15.34 6.10
C VAL A 202 -22.97 16.61 6.45
N ALA A 203 -22.86 17.65 5.63
CA ALA A 203 -23.62 18.88 5.79
C ALA A 203 -23.88 19.50 4.41
N GLN A 204 -25.04 20.13 4.29
CA GLN A 204 -25.40 20.93 3.13
C GLN A 204 -26.10 22.19 3.61
N VAL A 205 -25.55 23.35 3.27
CA VAL A 205 -26.10 24.66 3.66
C VAL A 205 -26.26 25.56 2.44
N PRO A 206 -27.31 26.39 2.36
CA PRO A 206 -27.43 27.37 1.30
C PRO A 206 -26.29 28.40 1.41
N CYS A 207 -25.74 28.82 0.27
CA CYS A 207 -24.83 29.95 0.21
C CYS A 207 -25.65 31.20 -0.12
N VAL A 208 -25.59 32.20 0.74
CA VAL A 208 -26.36 33.43 0.57
C VAL A 208 -25.64 34.30 -0.44
N LEU A 209 -26.33 34.60 -1.53
CA LEU A 209 -25.84 35.46 -2.60
C LEU A 209 -25.84 36.93 -2.15
N GLU A 210 -24.82 37.68 -2.52
CA GLU A 210 -24.75 39.12 -2.24
C GLU A 210 -25.74 39.93 -3.10
N ASP A 211 -26.03 41.15 -2.67
CA ASP A 211 -26.93 42.07 -3.36
C ASP A 211 -26.48 42.30 -4.82
N GLY A 212 -27.42 42.24 -5.76
CA GLY A 212 -27.14 42.37 -7.20
C GLY A 212 -26.95 41.05 -7.94
N SER A 213 -27.10 39.91 -7.24
CA SER A 213 -27.07 38.59 -7.86
C SER A 213 -28.25 38.38 -8.81
N PRO A 214 -28.01 37.82 -10.01
CA PRO A 214 -29.04 37.75 -11.03
C PRO A 214 -30.03 36.60 -10.77
N ASP A 215 -31.27 36.80 -11.23
CA ASP A 215 -32.37 35.88 -10.97
C ASP A 215 -32.08 34.46 -11.48
N GLY A 216 -32.47 33.48 -10.66
CA GLY A 216 -32.35 32.07 -11.02
C GLY A 216 -30.96 31.47 -10.83
N LEU A 217 -30.00 32.20 -10.24
CA LEU A 217 -28.73 31.63 -9.78
C LEU A 217 -28.86 31.22 -8.30
N VAL A 218 -28.35 30.05 -7.94
CA VAL A 218 -28.26 29.60 -6.55
C VAL A 218 -26.91 28.96 -6.27
N ALA A 219 -26.45 29.09 -5.04
CA ALA A 219 -25.23 28.44 -4.57
C ALA A 219 -25.51 27.66 -3.28
N ARG A 220 -24.86 26.52 -3.13
CA ARG A 220 -24.92 25.69 -1.92
C ARG A 220 -23.55 25.16 -1.57
N VAL A 221 -23.30 25.01 -0.28
CA VAL A 221 -22.06 24.45 0.25
C VAL A 221 -22.36 23.03 0.71
N GLU A 222 -21.61 22.08 0.18
CA GLU A 222 -21.65 20.67 0.55
C GLU A 222 -20.33 20.29 1.21
N VAL A 223 -20.41 19.55 2.31
CA VAL A 223 -19.23 19.07 3.01
C VAL A 223 -19.14 17.58 2.81
N ASP A 224 -18.11 17.14 2.10
CA ASP A 224 -17.88 15.73 1.85
C ASP A 224 -16.75 15.21 2.73
N GLU A 225 -17.09 14.21 3.54
CA GLU A 225 -16.09 13.47 4.31
C GLU A 225 -15.80 12.12 3.67
N PRO A 226 -14.53 11.84 3.32
CA PRO A 226 -14.13 10.52 2.86
C PRO A 226 -14.23 9.55 4.03
N ARG A 227 -15.11 8.56 3.93
CA ARG A 227 -15.15 7.43 4.85
C ARG A 227 -14.25 6.34 4.33
N VAL A 228 -13.08 6.20 4.95
CA VAL A 228 -12.17 5.09 4.71
C VAL A 228 -12.43 4.03 5.76
N TRP A 229 -12.77 2.83 5.32
CA TRP A 229 -12.90 1.69 6.22
C TRP A 229 -11.97 0.57 5.78
N GLN A 230 -11.62 -0.28 6.74
CA GLN A 230 -10.82 -1.48 6.53
C GLN A 230 -11.42 -2.65 7.28
N MET A 231 -11.37 -3.85 6.71
CA MET A 231 -11.75 -5.09 7.39
C MET A 231 -10.51 -5.92 7.72
N ARG A 232 -10.39 -6.37 8.98
CA ARG A 232 -9.27 -7.19 9.46
C ARG A 232 -9.79 -8.28 10.39
N LEU A 233 -9.46 -9.55 10.09
CA LEU A 233 -9.96 -10.72 10.85
C LEU A 233 -11.49 -10.72 11.04
N GLY A 234 -12.25 -10.24 10.04
CA GLY A 234 -13.71 -10.12 10.17
C GLY A 234 -14.20 -8.86 10.89
N ILE A 235 -13.31 -8.04 11.44
CA ILE A 235 -13.64 -6.79 12.16
C ILE A 235 -13.47 -5.61 11.21
N ARG A 236 -14.56 -4.88 10.94
CA ARG A 236 -14.52 -3.60 10.25
C ARG A 236 -14.09 -2.50 11.21
N ARG A 237 -13.16 -1.65 10.78
CA ARG A 237 -12.71 -0.45 11.49
C ARG A 237 -12.72 0.72 10.52
N ASP A 238 -13.27 1.84 10.95
CA ASP A 238 -13.12 3.10 10.23
C ASP A 238 -11.70 3.64 10.51
N VAL A 239 -11.02 4.06 9.45
CA VAL A 239 -9.69 4.67 9.53
C VAL A 239 -9.90 6.17 9.56
N THR A 240 -9.15 6.87 10.41
CA THR A 240 -9.10 8.33 10.39
C THR A 240 -8.73 8.78 8.99
N SER A 241 -9.68 9.41 8.32
CA SER A 241 -9.54 9.90 6.97
C SER A 241 -8.95 11.31 6.96
N ALA A 242 -8.48 11.75 5.80
CA ALA A 242 -8.16 13.14 5.54
C ALA A 242 -9.34 14.05 5.94
N PRO A 243 -9.10 15.33 6.26
CA PRO A 243 -10.09 16.28 6.77
C PRO A 243 -11.32 16.50 5.88
N GLY A 244 -11.35 15.93 4.68
CA GLY A 244 -12.44 16.03 3.71
C GLY A 244 -12.34 17.28 2.85
N THR A 245 -13.36 17.50 2.05
CA THR A 245 -13.46 18.64 1.14
C THR A 245 -14.74 19.40 1.44
N VAL A 246 -14.68 20.71 1.19
CA VAL A 246 -15.88 21.52 1.04
C VAL A 246 -16.06 21.81 -0.44
N ARG A 247 -17.22 21.44 -0.96
CA ARG A 247 -17.63 21.65 -2.33
C ARG A 247 -18.63 22.79 -2.37
N VAL A 248 -18.31 23.88 -3.05
CA VAL A 248 -19.27 24.95 -3.31
C VAL A 248 -19.85 24.74 -4.69
N VAL A 249 -21.16 24.53 -4.75
CA VAL A 249 -21.90 24.16 -5.95
C VAL A 249 -22.78 25.32 -6.37
N TRP A 250 -22.52 25.86 -7.56
CA TRP A 250 -23.30 26.87 -8.24
C TRP A 250 -24.23 26.21 -9.25
N THR A 251 -25.48 26.63 -9.28
CA THR A 251 -26.50 26.04 -10.15
C THR A 251 -27.40 27.12 -10.75
N ALA A 252 -27.60 27.03 -12.06
CA ALA A 252 -28.64 27.81 -12.74
C ALA A 252 -29.99 27.07 -12.65
N LEU A 253 -31.00 27.73 -12.07
CA LEU A 253 -32.35 27.21 -11.95
C LEU A 253 -32.99 27.02 -13.34
N PRO A 254 -33.86 26.02 -13.52
CA PRO A 254 -34.62 25.86 -14.76
C PRO A 254 -35.39 27.13 -15.13
N GLY A 255 -35.35 27.52 -16.41
CA GLY A 255 -36.09 28.69 -16.93
C GLY A 255 -35.38 30.04 -16.82
N SER A 256 -34.19 30.08 -16.21
CA SER A 256 -33.35 31.28 -16.06
C SER A 256 -32.65 31.74 -17.35
N GLY A 257 -32.51 30.85 -18.34
CA GLY A 257 -31.87 31.17 -19.63
C GLY A 257 -30.33 31.18 -19.60
N TRP A 258 -29.69 30.84 -18.48
CA TRP A 258 -28.23 30.75 -18.37
C TRP A 258 -27.64 29.67 -19.29
N SER A 259 -26.61 30.04 -20.04
CA SER A 259 -25.69 29.10 -20.70
C SER A 259 -24.34 29.77 -20.90
N GLU A 260 -23.51 29.70 -19.86
CA GLU A 260 -22.22 30.40 -19.84
C GLU A 260 -21.14 29.53 -19.19
N ASP A 261 -19.92 29.61 -19.71
CA ASP A 261 -18.74 29.01 -19.10
C ASP A 261 -18.20 29.99 -18.05
N VAL A 262 -17.94 29.50 -16.84
CA VAL A 262 -17.65 30.33 -15.67
C VAL A 262 -16.43 29.83 -14.90
N ASP A 263 -15.69 30.77 -14.33
CA ASP A 263 -14.64 30.51 -13.38
C ASP A 263 -15.20 30.68 -11.96
N VAL A 264 -15.01 29.67 -11.13
CA VAL A 264 -15.48 29.62 -9.75
C VAL A 264 -14.28 29.56 -8.84
N THR A 265 -14.24 30.40 -7.83
CA THR A 265 -13.24 30.28 -6.77
C THR A 265 -13.92 30.25 -5.41
N ALA A 266 -13.31 29.55 -4.46
CA ALA A 266 -13.79 29.51 -3.10
C ALA A 266 -12.64 29.62 -2.10
N SER A 267 -12.93 30.27 -0.98
CA SER A 267 -12.03 30.38 0.16
C SER A 267 -12.73 29.91 1.42
N LEU A 268 -11.99 29.16 2.25
CA LEU A 268 -12.44 28.71 3.56
C LEU A 268 -11.55 29.27 4.63
N THR A 269 -12.17 29.90 5.63
CA THR A 269 -11.47 30.42 6.80
C THR A 269 -12.06 29.80 8.06
N PRO A 270 -11.28 29.00 8.82
CA PRO A 270 -11.72 28.51 10.12
C PRO A 270 -11.89 29.65 11.12
N ASN A 271 -13.03 29.64 11.78
CA ASN A 271 -13.40 30.63 12.78
C ASN A 271 -12.97 30.22 14.20
N ASP A 272 -12.69 28.94 14.41
CA ASP A 272 -12.32 28.34 15.69
C ASP A 272 -11.21 27.27 15.55
N GLY A 273 -10.72 26.78 16.70
CA GLY A 273 -9.72 25.71 16.78
C GLY A 273 -8.27 26.13 16.48
N GLU A 274 -7.38 25.13 16.33
CA GLU A 274 -5.94 25.34 16.08
C GLU A 274 -5.64 25.95 14.70
N ALA A 275 -6.56 25.84 13.74
CA ALA A 275 -6.42 26.38 12.39
C ALA A 275 -7.10 27.74 12.20
N ARG A 276 -7.54 28.39 13.29
CA ARG A 276 -8.22 29.68 13.22
C ARG A 276 -7.42 30.69 12.39
N GLY A 277 -8.07 31.26 11.37
CA GLY A 277 -7.46 32.24 10.46
C GLY A 277 -6.56 31.65 9.36
N LEU A 278 -6.41 30.32 9.26
CA LEU A 278 -5.75 29.69 8.11
C LEU A 278 -6.72 29.61 6.93
N THR A 279 -6.57 30.49 5.95
CA THR A 279 -7.41 30.46 4.75
C THR A 279 -6.90 29.43 3.74
N GLN A 280 -7.79 28.52 3.33
CA GLN A 280 -7.58 27.62 2.19
C GLN A 280 -8.34 28.15 0.98
N GLN A 281 -7.82 27.95 -0.22
CA GLN A 281 -8.45 28.40 -1.47
C GLN A 281 -8.47 27.28 -2.50
N GLY A 282 -9.47 27.32 -3.37
CA GLY A 282 -9.55 26.47 -4.54
C GLY A 282 -10.18 27.21 -5.72
N GLU A 283 -9.89 26.69 -6.90
CA GLU A 283 -10.38 27.21 -8.17
C GLU A 283 -11.01 26.06 -8.94
N GLY A 284 -12.10 26.35 -9.65
CA GLY A 284 -12.83 25.41 -10.47
C GLY A 284 -13.35 26.13 -11.71
N VAL A 285 -13.52 25.39 -12.79
CA VAL A 285 -14.13 25.89 -14.02
C VAL A 285 -15.34 25.03 -14.30
N GLY A 286 -16.44 25.65 -14.71
CA GLY A 286 -17.68 24.94 -15.00
C GLY A 286 -18.51 25.65 -16.03
N ARG A 287 -19.63 25.03 -16.39
CA ARG A 287 -20.62 25.64 -17.26
C ARG A 287 -21.95 25.74 -16.52
N LEU A 288 -22.43 26.96 -16.34
CA LEU A 288 -23.77 27.20 -15.80
C LEU A 288 -24.77 27.06 -16.94
N THR A 289 -25.54 25.98 -16.91
CA THR A 289 -26.69 25.75 -17.78
C THR A 289 -27.80 25.15 -16.93
N ALA A 290 -29.07 25.30 -17.32
CA ALA A 290 -30.19 24.77 -16.56
C ALA A 290 -29.99 23.29 -16.18
N GLY A 291 -29.90 23.02 -14.87
CA GLY A 291 -29.67 21.67 -14.32
C GLY A 291 -28.23 21.15 -14.41
N VAL A 292 -27.27 21.95 -14.88
CA VAL A 292 -25.83 21.65 -14.86
C VAL A 292 -25.17 22.47 -13.75
N GLU A 293 -24.38 21.79 -12.93
CA GLU A 293 -23.70 22.37 -11.78
C GLU A 293 -22.27 22.77 -12.14
N ALA A 294 -21.85 23.96 -11.72
CA ALA A 294 -20.45 24.36 -11.66
C ALA A 294 -20.00 24.28 -10.21
N ALA A 295 -18.88 23.60 -9.93
CA ALA A 295 -18.45 23.38 -8.55
C ALA A 295 -16.95 23.62 -8.38
N VAL A 296 -16.58 24.03 -7.17
CA VAL A 296 -15.19 24.12 -6.72
C VAL A 296 -15.04 23.29 -5.46
N GLU A 297 -13.98 22.49 -5.39
CA GLU A 297 -13.62 21.69 -4.22
C GLU A 297 -12.41 22.31 -3.54
N VAL A 298 -12.50 22.47 -2.22
CA VAL A 298 -11.42 23.01 -1.41
C VAL A 298 -11.14 22.07 -0.25
N ALA A 299 -9.85 21.79 -0.02
CA ALA A 299 -9.43 20.92 1.08
C ALA A 299 -9.74 21.56 2.43
N ARG A 300 -10.31 20.78 3.35
CA ARG A 300 -10.50 21.24 4.73
C ARG A 300 -9.15 21.31 5.45
N PRO A 301 -8.90 22.36 6.25
CA PRO A 301 -7.64 22.49 6.97
C PRO A 301 -7.50 21.54 8.17
N VAL A 302 -8.62 21.17 8.82
CA VAL A 302 -8.63 20.31 10.01
C VAL A 302 -9.78 19.30 9.95
N ALA A 303 -9.50 18.08 10.42
CA ALA A 303 -10.48 17.01 10.56
C ALA A 303 -11.20 17.17 11.91
N GLY A 304 -12.54 17.14 11.92
CA GLY A 304 -13.33 17.27 13.15
C GLY A 304 -14.32 18.43 13.16
N PRO A 305 -15.04 18.61 14.28
CA PRO A 305 -16.05 19.66 14.41
C PRO A 305 -15.40 21.05 14.46
N GLY A 306 -16.16 22.07 14.07
CA GLY A 306 -15.69 23.46 14.04
C GLY A 306 -16.55 24.34 13.14
N SER A 307 -16.24 25.63 13.12
CA SER A 307 -16.91 26.64 12.31
C SER A 307 -16.00 27.14 11.19
N LEU A 308 -16.58 27.29 10.00
CA LEU A 308 -15.92 27.72 8.77
C LEU A 308 -16.73 28.87 8.15
N ASP A 309 -16.08 29.99 7.87
CA ASP A 309 -16.59 31.00 6.93
C ASP A 309 -16.22 30.54 5.52
N VAL A 310 -17.24 30.31 4.68
CA VAL A 310 -17.09 29.89 3.30
C VAL A 310 -17.52 31.03 2.41
N ARG A 311 -16.60 31.47 1.54
CA ARG A 311 -16.90 32.45 0.49
C ARG A 311 -16.60 31.86 -0.86
N SER A 312 -17.48 32.10 -1.81
CA SER A 312 -17.24 31.73 -3.19
C SER A 312 -17.63 32.87 -4.11
N ARG A 313 -16.84 33.04 -5.16
CA ARG A 313 -17.15 33.96 -6.25
C ARG A 313 -17.24 33.19 -7.55
N VAL A 314 -18.14 33.61 -8.42
CA VAL A 314 -18.25 33.16 -9.79
C VAL A 314 -18.10 34.36 -10.72
N ASP A 315 -17.18 34.25 -11.67
CA ASP A 315 -16.93 35.29 -12.66
C ASP A 315 -17.79 35.03 -13.90
N LEU A 316 -18.71 35.96 -14.17
CA LEU A 316 -19.62 35.96 -15.33
C LEU A 316 -19.20 37.07 -16.31
N ALA A 317 -19.65 37.01 -17.56
CA ALA A 317 -19.35 38.01 -18.58
C ALA A 317 -19.86 39.41 -18.21
N GLN A 318 -20.91 39.50 -17.40
CA GLN A 318 -21.55 40.76 -16.99
C GLN A 318 -21.04 41.28 -15.64
N GLY A 319 -20.22 40.51 -14.92
CA GLY A 319 -19.72 40.86 -13.60
C GLY A 319 -19.45 39.64 -12.73
N THR A 320 -18.93 39.88 -11.53
CA THR A 320 -18.67 38.83 -10.53
C THR A 320 -19.83 38.77 -9.56
N VAL A 321 -20.24 37.54 -9.21
CA VAL A 321 -21.25 37.28 -8.18
C VAL A 321 -20.59 36.55 -7.02
N GLU A 322 -20.82 37.02 -5.81
CA GLU A 322 -20.27 36.43 -4.59
C GLU A 322 -21.38 35.78 -3.74
N CYS A 323 -21.00 34.73 -3.02
CA CYS A 323 -21.83 34.10 -2.01
C CYS A 323 -21.03 33.86 -0.74
N SER A 324 -21.71 33.96 0.40
CA SER A 324 -21.15 33.64 1.73
C SER A 324 -22.02 32.66 2.48
N ALA A 325 -21.39 31.80 3.28
CA ALA A 325 -22.05 30.85 4.15
C ALA A 325 -21.23 30.61 5.42
N ASP A 326 -21.89 30.75 6.57
CA ASP A 326 -21.35 30.29 7.85
C ASP A 326 -21.73 28.83 8.07
N LEU A 327 -20.73 27.96 8.03
CA LEU A 327 -20.89 26.53 8.24
C LEU A 327 -20.40 26.16 9.64
N THR A 328 -21.23 25.45 10.42
CA THR A 328 -20.83 24.86 11.70
C THR A 328 -20.99 23.35 11.63
N LEU A 329 -19.90 22.61 11.77
CA LEU A 329 -19.87 21.16 11.79
C LEU A 329 -19.87 20.66 13.24
N THR A 330 -20.90 19.92 13.62
CA THR A 330 -20.99 19.31 14.94
C THR A 330 -20.43 17.89 14.94
N VAL A 331 -20.15 17.34 16.13
CA VAL A 331 -19.79 15.91 16.26
C VAL A 331 -20.89 14.99 15.70
N ALA A 332 -22.16 15.40 15.78
CA ALA A 332 -23.29 14.63 15.26
C ALA A 332 -23.30 14.60 13.72
N ASP A 333 -22.94 15.70 13.06
CA ASP A 333 -22.86 15.75 11.59
C ASP A 333 -21.76 14.81 11.09
N LEU A 334 -20.60 14.83 11.75
CA LEU A 334 -19.47 13.97 11.37
C LEU A 334 -19.69 12.50 11.75
N ALA A 335 -20.46 12.22 12.80
CA ALA A 335 -20.93 10.88 13.11
C ALA A 335 -21.99 10.41 12.10
N GLY A 336 -22.63 11.35 11.38
CA GLY A 336 -23.71 11.08 10.45
C GLY A 336 -25.00 10.68 11.15
N THR A 337 -25.22 11.25 12.33
CA THR A 337 -26.39 11.05 13.20
C THR A 337 -27.34 12.25 13.22
N SER A 338 -27.04 13.33 12.49
CA SER A 338 -28.00 14.40 12.23
C SER A 338 -29.09 13.89 11.26
N ALA A 339 -30.34 14.09 11.68
CA ALA A 339 -31.56 13.69 10.98
C ALA A 339 -32.16 14.87 10.22
#